data_AF-A0AAX2IW17-F1
#
_entry.id   AF-A0AAX2IW17-F1
#
_cell.length_a   1.000
_cell.length_b   1.000
_cell.length_c   1.000
_cell.angle_alpha   90.00
_cell.angle_beta   90.00
_cell.angle_gamma   90.00
#
_symmetry.space_group_name_H-M   'P 1'
#
loop_
_entity.id
_entity.type
_entity.pdbx_description
1 polymer ?
#
loop_
_entity_poly.entity_id
_entity_poly.type
_entity_poly.pdbx_seq_one_letter_code
_entity_poly.pdbx_strand_id
1 'polypeptide(L)'
;MKTTKYSSNLINQLPNNKPVVYEIQTAGGNKNYIGTAKRGRVTGRIAEHIGTIPGAQVKIKQFSSIQEARKSEAKQISKFQPKYNKQGK
;
A
#
# COMPACT_ATOMS: atom_id res chain seq x y z
N MET A 1 -11.59 -1.76 -5.49
CA MET A 1 -10.14 -1.99 -5.29
C MET A 1 -9.45 -1.79 -6.62
N LYS A 2 -8.21 -1.30 -6.66
CA LYS A 2 -7.44 -1.12 -7.91
C LYS A 2 -6.04 -1.72 -7.75
N THR A 3 -5.51 -2.34 -8.80
CA THR A 3 -4.16 -2.92 -8.83
C THR A 3 -3.41 -2.35 -10.03
N THR A 4 -2.10 -2.15 -9.87
CA THR A 4 -1.19 -1.77 -10.97
C THR A 4 0.20 -2.34 -10.71
N LYS A 5 1.09 -2.29 -11.70
CA LYS A 5 2.49 -2.68 -11.52
C LYS A 5 3.18 -1.73 -10.55
N TYR A 6 4.04 -2.30 -9.71
CA TYR A 6 4.81 -1.54 -8.72
C TYR A 6 6.03 -0.89 -9.38
N SER A 7 5.79 0.21 -10.10
CA SER A 7 6.81 0.99 -10.81
C SER A 7 6.39 2.46 -10.87
N SER A 8 7.36 3.38 -10.84
CA SER A 8 7.11 4.83 -10.72
C SER A 8 6.16 5.37 -11.79
N ASN A 9 6.25 4.87 -13.02
CA ASN A 9 5.42 5.34 -14.14
C ASN A 9 3.96 4.90 -14.01
N LEU A 10 3.71 3.68 -13.50
CA LEU A 10 2.38 3.07 -13.50
C LEU A 10 1.58 3.36 -12.22
N ILE A 11 2.25 3.71 -11.12
CA ILE A 11 1.58 4.13 -9.88
C ILE A 11 0.94 5.52 -10.00
N ASN A 12 1.34 6.33 -10.98
CA ASN A 12 0.72 7.64 -11.26
C ASN A 12 -0.75 7.52 -11.70
N GLN A 13 -1.16 6.35 -12.21
CA GLN A 13 -2.54 6.08 -12.64
C GLN A 13 -3.48 5.69 -11.48
N LEU A 14 -2.95 5.60 -10.25
CA LEU A 14 -3.75 5.28 -9.07
C LEU A 14 -4.58 6.49 -8.64
N PRO A 15 -5.85 6.28 -8.25
CA PRO A 15 -6.69 7.35 -7.75
C PRO A 15 -6.11 7.93 -6.45
N ASN A 16 -5.95 9.25 -6.43
CA ASN A 16 -5.34 9.99 -5.33
C ASN A 16 -6.36 10.85 -4.55
N ASN A 17 -7.66 10.66 -4.81
CA ASN A 17 -8.75 11.49 -4.29
C ASN A 17 -9.31 11.03 -2.93
N LYS A 18 -8.87 9.89 -2.40
CA LYS A 18 -9.30 9.35 -1.10
C LYS A 18 -8.11 8.76 -0.34
N PRO A 19 -8.17 8.68 1.01
CA PRO A 19 -7.24 7.85 1.77
C PRO A 19 -7.26 6.40 1.31
N VAL A 20 -6.10 5.73 1.38
CA VAL A 20 -5.98 4.34 0.96
C VAL A 20 -5.19 3.51 1.97
N VAL A 21 -5.49 2.21 1.99
CA VAL A 21 -4.51 1.17 2.31
C VAL A 21 -3.93 0.69 1.00
N TYR A 22 -2.60 0.56 0.93
CA TYR A 22 -1.92 -0.06 -0.20
C TYR A 22 -1.13 -1.29 0.26
N GLU A 23 -1.08 -2.30 -0.61
CA GLU A 23 -0.39 -3.56 -0.41
C GLU A 23 0.65 -3.71 -1.52
N ILE A 24 1.93 -3.74 -1.17
CA ILE A 24 3.02 -4.10 -2.09
C ILE A 24 3.12 -5.63 -2.07
N GLN A 25 2.95 -6.24 -3.24
CA GLN A 25 2.88 -7.69 -3.37
C GLN A 25 3.98 -8.22 -4.29
N THR A 26 4.46 -9.44 -4.02
CA THR A 26 5.35 -10.18 -4.94
C THR A 26 4.60 -10.62 -6.19
N ALA A 27 5.33 -11.14 -7.18
CA ALA A 27 4.72 -11.73 -8.38
C ALA A 27 3.77 -12.89 -8.03
N GLY A 28 4.07 -13.66 -6.97
CA GLY A 28 3.21 -14.72 -6.45
C GLY A 28 2.04 -14.25 -5.57
N GLY A 29 1.83 -12.94 -5.42
CA GLY A 29 0.71 -12.38 -4.65
C GLY A 29 0.93 -12.30 -3.13
N ASN A 30 2.12 -12.64 -2.63
CA ASN A 30 2.44 -12.49 -1.21
C ASN A 30 2.56 -11.01 -0.83
N LYS A 31 1.96 -10.62 0.29
CA LYS A 31 2.03 -9.25 0.80
C LYS A 31 3.39 -9.03 1.45
N ASN A 32 4.26 -8.26 0.79
CA ASN A 32 5.56 -7.89 1.34
C ASN A 32 5.44 -6.69 2.29
N TYR A 33 4.56 -5.75 1.97
CA TYR A 33 4.33 -4.56 2.78
C TYR A 33 2.89 -4.08 2.67
N ILE A 34 2.37 -3.52 3.76
CA ILE A 34 1.06 -2.89 3.85
C ILE A 34 1.25 -1.53 4.49
N GLY A 35 0.74 -0.49 3.83
CA GLY A 35 0.87 0.88 4.27
C GLY A 35 -0.41 1.69 4.07
N THR A 36 -0.47 2.87 4.68
CA THR A 36 -1.52 3.85 4.43
C THR A 36 -1.00 5.13 3.80
N ALA A 37 -1.86 5.76 3.00
CA ALA A 37 -1.63 7.09 2.46
C ALA A 37 -2.87 7.98 2.59
N LYS A 38 -2.64 9.27 2.86
CA LYS A 38 -3.69 10.29 2.86
C LYS A 38 -4.10 10.61 1.42
N ARG A 39 -5.30 11.19 1.26
CA ARG A 39 -5.71 11.84 0.00
C ARG A 39 -4.62 12.81 -0.47
N GLY A 40 -4.33 12.80 -1.77
CA GLY A 40 -3.27 13.61 -2.39
C GLY A 40 -1.86 13.02 -2.27
N ARG A 41 -1.63 12.01 -1.41
CA ARG A 41 -0.31 11.44 -1.12
C ARG A 41 -0.16 9.97 -1.51
N VAL A 42 -1.13 9.37 -2.21
CA VAL A 42 -1.13 7.94 -2.57
C VAL A 42 0.13 7.56 -3.35
N THR A 43 0.33 8.21 -4.49
CA THR A 43 1.46 7.95 -5.38
C THR A 43 2.80 8.24 -4.71
N GLY A 44 2.92 9.41 -4.06
CA GLY A 44 4.17 9.80 -3.38
C GLY A 44 4.57 8.81 -2.28
N ARG A 45 3.63 8.34 -1.45
CA ARG A 45 3.92 7.35 -0.41
C ARG A 45 4.33 6.00 -0.99
N ILE A 46 3.71 5.54 -2.07
CA ILE A 46 4.10 4.28 -2.72
C ILE A 46 5.48 4.42 -3.35
N ALA A 47 5.79 5.57 -3.95
CA ALA A 47 7.09 5.85 -4.59
C ALA A 47 8.26 5.84 -3.60
N GLU A 48 8.06 6.30 -2.36
CA GLU A 48 9.08 6.26 -1.28
C GLU A 48 9.60 4.83 -0.99
N HIS A 49 8.86 3.80 -1.38
CA HIS A 49 9.22 2.39 -1.17
C HIS A 49 9.85 1.72 -2.40
N ILE A 50 9.83 2.37 -3.58
CA ILE A 50 10.38 1.78 -4.80
C ILE A 50 11.90 1.72 -4.66
N GLY A 51 12.47 0.55 -4.96
CA GLY A 51 13.91 0.29 -4.79
C GLY A 51 14.32 -0.11 -3.38
N THR A 52 13.45 0.02 -2.36
CA THR A 52 13.74 -0.38 -0.97
C THR A 52 12.92 -1.59 -0.52
N ILE A 53 11.66 -1.67 -0.93
CA ILE A 53 10.78 -2.82 -0.66
C ILE A 53 10.58 -3.59 -1.97
N PRO A 54 10.95 -4.87 -2.07
CA PRO A 54 10.73 -5.64 -3.27
C PRO A 54 9.23 -5.91 -3.47
N GLY A 55 8.76 -5.73 -4.70
CA GLY A 55 7.38 -5.98 -5.11
C GLY A 55 7.24 -5.98 -6.63
N ALA A 56 6.21 -6.66 -7.12
CA ALA A 56 5.84 -6.68 -8.54
C ALA A 56 4.60 -5.84 -8.83
N GLN A 57 3.67 -5.78 -7.88
CA GLN A 57 2.41 -5.06 -8.02
C GLN A 57 2.02 -4.35 -6.72
N VAL A 58 1.21 -3.31 -6.86
CA VAL A 58 0.60 -2.62 -5.74
C VAL A 58 -0.92 -2.65 -5.88
N LYS A 59 -1.59 -3.07 -4.81
CA LYS A 59 -3.05 -3.08 -4.71
C LYS A 59 -3.48 -2.00 -3.74
N ILE A 60 -4.50 -1.22 -4.08
CA ILE A 60 -5.06 -0.19 -3.21
C ILE A 60 -6.54 -0.43 -2.90
N LYS A 61 -6.92 -0.06 -1.68
CA LYS A 61 -8.31 0.04 -1.24
C LYS A 61 -8.55 1.46 -0.70
N GLN A 62 -9.51 2.15 -1.30
CA GLN A 62 -9.92 3.50 -0.86
C GLN A 62 -10.87 3.42 0.34
N PHE A 63 -10.79 4.41 1.21
CA PHE A 63 -11.62 4.55 2.41
C PHE A 63 -12.28 5.94 2.45
N SER A 64 -13.32 6.07 3.29
CA SER A 64 -14.00 7.36 3.49
C SER A 64 -13.11 8.33 4.29
N SER A 65 -12.29 7.78 5.21
CA SER A 65 -11.46 8.53 6.15
C SER A 65 -10.09 7.88 6.35
N ILE A 66 -9.12 8.68 6.84
CA ILE A 66 -7.77 8.17 7.16
C ILE A 66 -7.81 7.25 8.40
N GLN A 67 -8.75 7.47 9.31
CA GLN A 67 -8.95 6.66 10.51
C GLN A 67 -9.36 5.24 10.14
N GLU A 68 -10.32 5.07 9.22
CA GLU A 68 -10.71 3.76 8.70
C GLU A 68 -9.56 3.04 7.99
N ALA A 69 -8.80 3.78 7.17
CA ALA A 69 -7.64 3.23 6.47
C ALA A 69 -6.60 2.68 7.48
N ARG A 70 -6.29 3.43 8.53
CA ARG A 70 -5.37 3.01 9.61
C ARG A 70 -5.88 1.80 10.39
N LYS A 71 -7.17 1.76 10.72
CA LYS A 71 -7.78 0.57 11.37
C LYS A 71 -7.66 -0.67 10.48
N SER A 72 -7.92 -0.52 9.19
CA SER A 72 -7.76 -1.62 8.22
C SER A 72 -6.32 -2.06 8.06
N GLU A 73 -5.37 -1.12 8.00
CA GLU A 73 -3.93 -1.39 7.94
C GLU A 73 -3.47 -2.22 9.15
N ALA A 74 -3.78 -1.77 10.37
CA ALA A 74 -3.42 -2.49 11.59
C ALA A 74 -3.97 -3.93 11.59
N LYS A 75 -5.25 -4.10 11.21
CA LYS A 75 -5.87 -5.43 11.08
C LYS A 75 -5.18 -6.31 10.05
N GLN A 76 -4.79 -5.75 8.90
CA GLN A 76 -4.12 -6.51 7.85
C GLN A 76 -2.67 -6.86 8.23
N ILE A 77 -1.93 -5.94 8.85
CA ILE A 77 -0.58 -6.20 9.34
C ILE A 77 -0.59 -7.31 10.39
N SER A 78 -1.52 -7.25 11.35
CA SER A 78 -1.68 -8.31 12.37
C SER A 78 -2.02 -9.67 11.74
N LYS A 79 -2.88 -9.70 10.72
CA LYS A 79 -3.30 -10.93 10.05
C LYS A 79 -2.24 -11.55 9.15
N PHE A 80 -1.54 -10.72 8.36
CA PHE A 80 -0.65 -11.20 7.30
C PHE A 80 0.83 -11.12 7.65
N GLN A 81 1.18 -10.37 8.70
CA GLN A 81 2.55 -10.14 9.17
C GLN A 81 3.56 -9.94 8.02
N PRO A 82 3.34 -8.94 7.14
CA PRO A 82 4.19 -8.78 5.96
C PRO A 82 5.65 -8.58 6.33
N LYS A 83 6.56 -9.24 5.60
CA LYS A 83 8.00 -9.28 5.90
C LYS A 83 8.63 -7.90 6.13
N TYR A 84 8.17 -6.87 5.42
CA TYR A 84 8.75 -5.53 5.46
C TYR A 84 7.97 -4.55 6.34
N ASN A 85 6.85 -4.95 6.94
CA ASN A 85 6.25 -4.18 8.01
C ASN A 85 7.08 -4.43 9.29
N LYS A 86 7.68 -3.37 9.84
CA LYS A 86 8.39 -3.45 11.13
C LYS A 86 7.47 -4.12 12.16
N GLN A 87 7.90 -5.24 12.72
CA GLN A 87 7.24 -5.86 13.86
C GLN A 87 7.47 -4.97 15.09
N GLY A 88 6.39 -4.53 15.74
CA GLY A 88 6.45 -3.75 17.00
C GLY A 88 6.60 -2.24 16.81
N LYS A 89 5.54 -1.58 16.34
CA LYS A 89 5.42 -0.11 16.42
C LYS A 89 4.42 0.29 17.49
#